data_AF-A0AAU9PF13-F1
#
_entry.id   AF-A0AAU9PF13-F1
#
_cell.length_a   1.000
_cell.length_b   1.000
_cell.length_c   1.000
_cell.angle_alpha   90.00
_cell.angle_beta   90.00
_cell.angle_gamma   90.00
#
_symmetry.space_group_name_H-M   'P 1'
#
loop_
_entity.id
_entity.type
_entity.pdbx_description
1 polymer ?
#
loop_
_entity_poly.entity_id
_entity_poly.type
_entity_poly.pdbx_seq_one_letter_code
_entity_poly.pdbx_strand_id
1 'polypeptide(L)'
;MRLGTSGKDLMTSWKSENDPNPGDFVVGLSKDQPPQAFIWHGSKAYWRGGPWDGGKFIGIPEQETRYPNQMTIMPENSQGGAFLTINNYNSSDIRWLYLRHDGVLQYNYIDDVHNVWDFTWEAPANPCDVYGVCGVFSICTDKKFPICDCLRGFVPWSDDEWRKSNWTRGCVRRNELLCEKNESKSEPDNFQVIKGIKLPDC
;
A
#
# COMPACT_ATOMS: atom_id res chain seq x y z
N MET A 1 5.88 17.97 -9.54
CA MET A 1 5.19 17.75 -8.25
C MET A 1 6.14 17.06 -7.28
N ARG A 2 6.05 17.35 -5.97
CA ARG A 2 6.87 16.74 -4.92
C ARG A 2 5.96 16.19 -3.82
N LEU A 3 6.20 14.95 -3.40
CA LEU A 3 5.49 14.29 -2.28
C LEU A 3 6.52 13.79 -1.27
N GLY A 4 6.41 14.20 -0.01
CA GLY A 4 7.45 14.00 1.01
C GLY A 4 6.95 13.29 2.28
N THR A 5 7.81 13.29 3.30
CA THR A 5 7.54 12.60 4.57
C THR A 5 6.80 13.45 5.60
N SER A 6 6.77 14.77 5.45
CA SER A 6 6.13 15.66 6.42
C SER A 6 5.87 17.06 5.88
N GLY A 7 5.05 17.81 6.60
CA GLY A 7 4.85 19.23 6.38
C GLY A 7 4.22 19.54 5.01
N LYS A 8 4.79 20.53 4.33
CA LYS A 8 4.28 21.08 3.06
C LYS A 8 4.34 20.12 1.86
N ASP A 9 5.08 19.02 1.99
CA ASP A 9 5.25 18.05 0.92
C ASP A 9 4.23 16.90 1.02
N LEU A 10 3.25 16.98 1.93
CA LEU A 10 2.09 16.07 1.96
C LEU A 10 1.00 16.59 1.00
N MET A 11 0.28 15.67 0.34
CA MET A 11 -0.89 16.04 -0.47
C MET A 11 -2.16 15.69 0.27
N THR A 12 -3.06 16.66 0.39
CA THR A 12 -4.37 16.51 1.04
C THR A 12 -5.46 16.48 -0.02
N SER A 13 -6.46 15.62 0.16
CA SER A 13 -7.61 15.55 -0.73
C SER A 13 -8.46 16.81 -0.63
N TRP A 14 -9.33 17.01 -1.61
CA TRP A 14 -10.46 17.92 -1.44
C TRP A 14 -11.46 17.32 -0.45
N LYS A 15 -12.28 18.18 0.15
CA LYS A 15 -13.35 17.78 1.07
C LYS A 15 -14.50 17.08 0.35
N SER A 16 -14.81 17.53 -0.86
CA SER A 16 -15.75 16.86 -1.76
C SER A 16 -15.42 17.21 -3.22
N GLU A 17 -16.10 16.58 -4.16
CA GLU A 17 -15.97 16.87 -5.59
C GLU A 17 -16.12 18.37 -5.94
N ASN A 18 -16.97 19.09 -5.19
CA ASN A 18 -17.26 20.50 -5.43
C ASN A 18 -16.72 21.45 -4.34
N ASP A 19 -15.94 20.95 -3.38
CA ASP A 19 -15.41 21.74 -2.27
C ASP A 19 -13.88 21.55 -2.15
N PRO A 20 -13.07 22.52 -2.62
CA PRO A 20 -11.62 22.44 -2.61
C PRO A 20 -10.97 22.67 -1.24
N ASN A 21 -11.77 22.89 -0.19
CA ASN A 21 -11.23 22.92 1.16
C ASN A 21 -10.54 21.58 1.50
N PRO A 22 -9.56 21.58 2.42
CA PRO A 22 -8.88 20.35 2.84
C PRO A 22 -9.87 19.29 3.33
N GLY A 23 -9.77 18.08 2.76
CA GLY A 23 -10.53 16.90 3.16
C GLY A 23 -9.79 16.05 4.19
N ASP A 24 -10.32 14.83 4.41
CA ASP A 24 -9.87 13.94 5.48
C ASP A 24 -8.76 12.97 5.07
N PHE A 25 -8.45 12.89 3.76
CA PHE A 25 -7.41 12.01 3.24
C PHE A 25 -6.12 12.76 2.96
N VAL A 26 -5.01 12.17 3.37
CA VAL A 26 -3.66 12.69 3.14
C VAL A 26 -2.80 11.58 2.57
N VAL A 27 -2.00 11.87 1.55
CA VAL A 27 -1.00 10.96 1.01
C VAL A 27 0.41 11.52 1.28
N GLY A 28 1.36 10.61 1.51
CA GLY A 28 2.75 10.95 1.80
C GLY A 28 3.66 9.72 1.88
N LEU A 29 4.91 9.96 2.26
CA LEU A 29 5.92 8.93 2.46
C LEU A 29 6.18 8.65 3.94
N SER A 30 6.44 7.41 4.29
CA SER A 30 6.95 7.05 5.62
C SER A 30 8.43 7.39 5.74
N LYS A 31 8.91 7.45 7.00
CA LYS A 31 10.33 7.62 7.32
C LYS A 31 11.11 6.30 7.33
N ASP A 32 10.48 5.21 6.90
CA ASP A 32 11.10 3.89 6.81
C ASP A 32 12.27 3.90 5.82
N GLN A 33 13.15 2.92 5.93
CA GLN A 33 14.24 2.69 4.99
C GLN A 33 14.15 1.27 4.44
N PRO A 34 13.72 1.08 3.19
CA PRO A 34 13.32 2.10 2.21
C PRO A 34 11.96 2.77 2.55
N PRO A 35 11.71 4.01 2.08
CA PRO A 35 10.44 4.68 2.29
C PRO A 35 9.26 3.92 1.68
N GLN A 36 8.10 4.02 2.32
CA GLN A 36 6.84 3.50 1.81
C GLN A 36 5.86 4.63 1.52
N ALA A 37 4.99 4.47 0.52
CA ALA A 37 3.87 5.39 0.32
C ALA A 37 2.68 4.98 1.21
N PHE A 38 1.95 5.97 1.72
CA PHE A 38 0.73 5.74 2.49
C PHE A 38 -0.33 6.76 2.12
N ILE A 39 -1.59 6.32 2.20
CA ILE A 39 -2.75 7.21 2.31
C ILE A 39 -3.29 7.03 3.72
N TRP A 40 -3.52 8.13 4.43
CA TRP A 40 -4.15 8.16 5.74
C TRP A 40 -5.54 8.78 5.62
N HIS A 41 -6.47 8.24 6.40
CA HIS A 41 -7.77 8.85 6.66
C HIS A 41 -7.77 9.30 8.13
N GLY A 42 -7.65 10.60 8.35
CA GLY A 42 -7.31 11.15 9.66
C GLY A 42 -5.99 10.56 10.18
N SER A 43 -6.02 9.88 11.33
CA SER A 43 -4.83 9.28 11.94
C SER A 43 -4.61 7.80 11.57
N LYS A 44 -5.47 7.20 10.77
CA LYS A 44 -5.42 5.77 10.43
C LYS A 44 -4.90 5.57 9.03
N ALA A 45 -4.02 4.59 8.84
CA ALA A 45 -3.63 4.16 7.51
C ALA A 45 -4.86 3.60 6.78
N TYR A 46 -5.10 4.10 5.56
CA TYR A 46 -6.17 3.68 4.67
C TYR A 46 -5.63 2.81 3.52
N TRP A 47 -4.43 3.13 3.04
CA TRP A 47 -3.71 2.36 2.03
C TRP A 47 -2.21 2.44 2.27
N ARG A 48 -1.48 1.42 1.81
CA ARG A 48 -0.01 1.35 1.87
C ARG A 48 0.55 0.91 0.52
N GLY A 49 1.50 1.62 -0.05
CA GLY A 49 2.20 1.24 -1.28
C GLY A 49 3.29 0.20 -1.09
N GLY A 50 3.75 0.01 0.14
CA GLY A 50 4.87 -0.87 0.46
C GLY A 50 6.23 -0.19 0.22
N PRO A 51 7.33 -0.87 0.57
CA PRO A 51 8.70 -0.45 0.28
C PRO A 51 8.94 0.00 -1.16
N TRP A 52 9.73 1.05 -1.33
CA TRP A 52 10.33 1.40 -2.62
C TRP A 52 11.44 0.41 -2.99
N ASP A 53 11.38 -0.18 -4.19
CA ASP A 53 12.34 -1.18 -4.67
C ASP A 53 13.48 -0.61 -5.54
N GLY A 54 13.46 0.70 -5.77
CA GLY A 54 14.40 1.39 -6.68
C GLY A 54 13.74 1.95 -7.92
N GLY A 55 12.62 1.38 -8.37
CA GLY A 55 11.85 1.85 -9.53
C GLY A 55 10.37 2.08 -9.25
N LYS A 56 9.79 1.37 -8.29
CA LYS A 56 8.38 1.47 -7.90
C LYS A 56 8.14 1.15 -6.42
N PHE A 57 6.94 1.46 -5.97
CA PHE A 57 6.42 0.89 -4.73
C PHE A 57 5.91 -0.53 -5.01
N ILE A 58 6.35 -1.51 -4.23
CA ILE A 58 6.04 -2.94 -4.52
C ILE A 58 4.54 -3.28 -4.55
N GLY A 59 3.70 -2.45 -3.93
CA GLY A 59 2.25 -2.57 -3.91
C GLY A 59 1.54 -1.84 -5.04
N ILE A 60 2.25 -1.33 -6.05
CA ILE A 60 1.70 -0.73 -7.28
C ILE A 60 2.33 -1.43 -8.50
N PRO A 61 1.94 -2.67 -8.81
CA PRO A 61 2.54 -3.42 -9.91
C PRO A 61 2.33 -2.75 -11.29
N GLU A 62 1.24 -2.02 -11.48
CA GLU A 62 0.86 -1.33 -12.72
C GLU A 62 1.83 -0.19 -13.09
N GLN A 63 2.64 0.30 -12.15
CA GLN A 63 3.63 1.37 -12.38
C GLN A 63 4.69 0.97 -13.46
N GLU A 64 4.87 -0.31 -13.76
CA GLU A 64 5.93 -0.79 -14.68
C GLU A 64 5.66 -0.63 -16.18
N THR A 65 4.46 -0.25 -16.60
CA THR A 65 4.00 -0.65 -17.95
C THR A 65 4.33 0.29 -19.11
N ARG A 66 4.81 1.53 -18.88
CA ARG A 66 5.01 2.46 -20.03
C ARG A 66 6.20 3.42 -19.98
N TYR A 67 6.66 3.84 -18.80
CA TYR A 67 7.74 4.85 -18.69
C TYR A 67 8.67 4.56 -17.50
N PRO A 68 9.74 3.75 -17.69
CA PRO A 68 10.72 3.51 -16.63
C PRO A 68 11.40 4.83 -16.24
N ASN A 69 11.52 5.11 -14.94
CA ASN A 69 12.15 6.29 -14.31
C ASN A 69 11.32 7.59 -14.27
N GLN A 70 10.02 7.52 -14.51
CA GLN A 70 9.14 8.70 -14.44
C GLN A 70 8.90 9.18 -12.99
N MET A 71 9.02 8.27 -12.03
CA MET A 71 8.98 8.55 -10.60
C MET A 71 10.33 8.21 -9.98
N THR A 72 10.83 9.06 -9.10
CA THR A 72 12.09 8.83 -8.38
C THR A 72 11.97 9.29 -6.94
N ILE A 73 12.50 8.49 -6.02
CA ILE A 73 12.67 8.89 -4.62
C ILE A 73 14.06 9.48 -4.44
N MET A 74 14.11 10.67 -3.86
CA MET A 74 15.33 11.35 -3.48
C MET A 74 15.37 11.55 -1.97
N PRO A 75 16.55 11.45 -1.33
CA PRO A 75 16.70 11.74 0.08
C PRO A 75 16.45 13.23 0.34
N GLU A 76 15.69 13.55 1.39
CA GLU A 76 15.36 14.92 1.74
C GLU A 76 16.54 15.66 2.40
N ASN A 77 17.26 14.97 3.28
CA ASN A 77 18.48 15.44 3.93
C ASN A 77 19.26 14.26 4.54
N SER A 78 20.44 14.53 5.09
CA SER A 78 21.26 13.54 5.81
C SER A 78 20.68 13.11 7.18
N GLN A 79 19.62 13.76 7.65
CA GLN A 79 18.98 13.54 8.96
C GLN A 79 17.73 12.64 8.87
N GLY A 80 17.36 12.19 7.66
CA GLY A 80 16.23 11.32 7.40
C GLY A 80 15.06 12.04 6.73
N GLY A 81 14.32 11.29 5.92
CA GLY A 81 13.24 11.81 5.07
C GLY A 81 13.52 11.61 3.60
N ALA A 82 12.47 11.53 2.81
CA ALA A 82 12.55 11.32 1.38
C ALA A 82 11.44 12.09 0.66
N PHE A 83 11.66 12.40 -0.61
CA PHE A 83 10.64 12.97 -1.46
C PHE A 83 10.57 12.23 -2.80
N LEU A 84 9.35 11.92 -3.20
CA LEU A 84 8.99 11.43 -4.51
C LEU A 84 8.88 12.62 -5.47
N THR A 85 9.56 12.53 -6.59
CA THR A 85 9.45 13.48 -7.70
C THR A 85 8.88 12.77 -8.92
N ILE A 86 7.98 13.46 -9.63
CA ILE A 86 7.44 13.03 -10.92
C ILE A 86 8.14 13.86 -12.00
N ASN A 87 8.86 13.19 -12.89
CA ASN A 87 9.59 13.79 -14.00
C ASN A 87 8.75 13.67 -15.27
N ASN A 88 8.40 14.80 -15.88
CA ASN A 88 7.73 14.80 -17.18
C ASN A 88 8.79 14.85 -18.29
N TYR A 89 8.77 13.87 -19.20
CA TYR A 89 9.82 13.71 -20.23
C TYR A 89 9.76 14.75 -21.35
N ASN A 90 8.55 15.19 -21.72
CA ASN A 90 8.32 16.19 -22.74
C ASN A 90 7.14 17.09 -22.33
N SER A 91 6.99 18.24 -22.98
CA SER A 91 5.91 19.19 -22.69
C SER A 91 4.52 18.68 -23.08
N SER A 92 4.43 17.59 -23.85
CA SER A 92 3.18 16.95 -24.29
C SER A 92 2.69 15.82 -23.37
N ASP A 93 3.54 15.23 -22.54
CA ASP A 93 3.18 14.15 -21.61
C ASP A 93 3.02 14.74 -20.20
N ILE A 94 1.86 15.36 -19.98
CA ILE A 94 1.50 15.95 -18.69
C ILE A 94 0.94 14.87 -17.78
N ARG A 95 1.66 14.60 -16.68
CA ARG A 95 1.25 13.63 -15.66
C ARG A 95 1.28 14.23 -14.26
N TRP A 96 0.36 13.78 -13.40
CA TRP A 96 0.29 14.24 -12.02
C TRP A 96 -0.37 13.21 -11.11
N LEU A 97 -0.07 13.31 -9.82
CA LEU A 97 -0.84 12.58 -8.80
C LEU A 97 -2.03 13.44 -8.38
N TYR A 98 -3.19 12.80 -8.24
CA TYR A 98 -4.41 13.41 -7.74
C TYR A 98 -5.00 12.54 -6.64
N LEU A 99 -5.15 13.08 -5.44
CA LEU A 99 -5.84 12.41 -4.35
C LEU A 99 -7.30 12.87 -4.34
N ARG A 100 -8.20 11.97 -4.72
CA ARG A 100 -9.64 12.21 -4.74
C ARG A 100 -10.20 12.34 -3.32
N HIS A 101 -11.37 12.96 -3.20
CA HIS A 101 -12.04 13.20 -1.91
C HIS A 101 -12.48 11.91 -1.19
N ASP A 102 -12.57 10.78 -1.90
CA ASP A 102 -12.90 9.45 -1.38
C ASP A 102 -11.66 8.60 -1.04
N GLY A 103 -10.47 9.20 -1.07
CA GLY A 103 -9.23 8.57 -0.67
C GLY A 103 -8.56 7.73 -1.74
N VAL A 104 -9.02 7.80 -2.99
CA VAL A 104 -8.37 7.15 -4.13
C VAL A 104 -7.28 8.05 -4.70
N LEU A 105 -6.04 7.59 -4.68
CA LEU A 105 -4.91 8.23 -5.34
C LEU A 105 -4.82 7.76 -6.79
N GLN A 106 -4.78 8.69 -7.73
CA GLN A 106 -4.67 8.40 -9.16
C GLN A 106 -3.40 9.02 -9.73
N TYR A 107 -2.70 8.28 -10.58
CA TYR A 107 -1.62 8.82 -11.41
C TYR A 107 -2.14 9.13 -12.81
N ASN A 108 -2.48 10.39 -13.01
CA ASN A 108 -3.23 10.88 -14.17
C ASN A 108 -2.33 11.28 -15.33
N TYR A 109 -2.89 11.29 -16.52
CA TYR A 109 -2.31 11.87 -17.73
C TYR A 109 -3.39 12.54 -18.60
N ILE A 110 -2.96 13.47 -19.46
CA ILE A 110 -3.81 14.02 -20.53
C ILE A 110 -3.65 13.14 -21.77
N ASP A 111 -4.76 12.65 -22.32
CA ASP A 111 -4.81 12.04 -23.64
C ASP A 111 -5.11 13.12 -24.69
N ASP A 112 -4.06 13.62 -25.35
CA ASP A 112 -4.16 14.65 -26.39
C ASP A 112 -5.00 14.20 -27.60
N VAL A 113 -5.06 12.90 -27.89
CA VAL A 113 -5.77 12.37 -29.06
C VAL A 113 -7.28 12.46 -28.86
N HIS A 114 -7.74 12.10 -27.66
CA HIS A 114 -9.16 12.08 -27.32
C HIS A 114 -9.61 13.31 -26.54
N ASN A 115 -8.68 14.18 -26.14
CA ASN A 115 -8.90 15.36 -25.30
C ASN A 115 -9.64 15.03 -23.99
N VAL A 116 -9.22 13.93 -23.35
CA VAL A 116 -9.76 13.45 -22.06
C VAL A 116 -8.65 13.30 -21.04
N TRP A 117 -9.02 13.29 -19.76
CA TRP A 117 -8.13 12.92 -18.67
C TRP A 117 -8.39 11.48 -18.29
N ASP A 118 -7.32 10.72 -18.13
CA ASP A 118 -7.36 9.32 -17.75
C ASP A 118 -6.20 9.03 -16.78
N PHE A 119 -6.13 7.83 -16.24
CA PHE A 119 -5.12 7.45 -15.26
C PHE A 119 -4.38 6.17 -15.64
N THR A 120 -3.11 6.10 -15.23
CA THR A 120 -2.27 4.92 -15.46
C THR A 120 -2.53 3.85 -14.41
N TRP A 121 -2.73 4.27 -13.16
CA TRP A 121 -3.05 3.40 -12.03
C TRP A 121 -3.76 4.21 -10.95
N GLU A 122 -4.46 3.50 -10.08
CA GLU A 122 -5.10 4.07 -8.90
C GLU A 122 -4.88 3.18 -7.66
N ALA A 123 -5.02 3.77 -6.48
CA ALA A 123 -4.78 3.10 -5.21
C ALA A 123 -5.70 3.68 -4.11
N PRO A 124 -6.44 2.85 -3.34
CA PRO A 124 -6.62 1.39 -3.52
C PRO A 124 -7.28 1.01 -4.85
N ALA A 125 -6.83 -0.06 -5.52
CA ALA A 125 -7.44 -0.54 -6.78
C ALA A 125 -8.48 -1.65 -6.56
N ASN A 126 -8.37 -2.38 -5.45
CA ASN A 126 -9.26 -3.48 -5.09
C ASN A 126 -9.40 -3.58 -3.56
N PRO A 127 -10.36 -4.39 -3.04
CA PRO A 127 -10.57 -4.50 -1.60
C PRO A 127 -9.36 -4.97 -0.79
N CYS A 128 -8.41 -5.70 -1.37
CA CYS A 128 -7.21 -6.16 -0.68
C CYS A 128 -6.15 -5.07 -0.49
N ASP A 129 -6.26 -3.96 -1.22
CA ASP A 129 -5.37 -2.82 -1.06
C ASP A 129 -5.76 -1.92 0.11
N VAL A 130 -7.01 -2.02 0.58
CA VAL A 130 -7.46 -1.31 1.78
C VAL A 130 -6.71 -1.88 2.99
N TYR A 131 -6.09 -0.98 3.74
CA TYR A 131 -5.18 -1.35 4.81
C TYR A 131 -5.89 -2.13 5.92
N GLY A 132 -5.34 -3.29 6.29
CA GLY A 132 -5.85 -4.10 7.41
C GLY A 132 -7.16 -4.84 7.16
N VAL A 133 -7.62 -4.99 5.92
CA VAL A 133 -8.82 -5.78 5.59
C VAL A 133 -8.73 -7.23 6.07
N CYS A 134 -7.56 -7.84 5.91
CA CYS A 134 -7.24 -9.13 6.51
C CYS A 134 -6.30 -8.91 7.70
N GLY A 135 -6.63 -9.49 8.84
CA GLY A 135 -5.83 -9.33 10.06
C GLY A 135 -4.47 -10.01 10.02
N VAL A 136 -3.77 -10.01 11.15
CA VAL A 136 -2.41 -10.58 11.26
C VAL A 136 -2.34 -12.04 10.79
N PHE A 137 -1.20 -12.41 10.20
CA PHE A 137 -0.93 -13.77 9.70
C PHE A 137 -1.97 -14.33 8.71
N SER A 138 -2.63 -13.44 7.98
CA SER A 138 -3.55 -13.78 6.90
C SER A 138 -3.17 -13.07 5.60
N ILE A 139 -3.63 -13.59 4.47
CA ILE A 139 -3.37 -13.07 3.13
C ILE A 139 -4.67 -12.74 2.42
N CYS A 140 -4.69 -11.58 1.74
CA CYS A 140 -5.81 -11.16 0.92
C CYS A 140 -5.64 -11.58 -0.54
N THR A 141 -6.71 -11.98 -1.21
CA THR A 141 -6.76 -12.24 -2.66
C THR A 141 -8.06 -11.68 -3.23
N ASP A 142 -7.95 -10.75 -4.17
CA ASP A 142 -9.03 -9.92 -4.73
C ASP A 142 -10.05 -10.68 -5.60
N LYS A 143 -9.68 -11.86 -6.13
CA LYS A 143 -10.48 -12.65 -7.09
C LYS A 143 -11.09 -13.93 -6.52
N LYS A 144 -11.26 -14.02 -5.20
CA LYS A 144 -11.87 -15.18 -4.54
C LYS A 144 -12.79 -14.74 -3.39
N PHE A 145 -13.62 -15.65 -2.90
CA PHE A 145 -14.35 -15.48 -1.65
C PHE A 145 -14.21 -16.71 -0.75
N PRO A 146 -13.87 -16.56 0.54
CA PRO A 146 -13.51 -15.32 1.23
C PRO A 146 -12.21 -14.70 0.71
N ILE A 147 -12.10 -13.37 0.70
CA ILE A 147 -10.88 -12.69 0.22
C ILE A 147 -9.67 -12.96 1.14
N CYS A 148 -9.91 -13.18 2.42
CA CYS A 148 -8.86 -13.45 3.41
C CYS A 148 -8.71 -14.96 3.68
N ASP A 149 -7.47 -15.44 3.68
CA ASP A 149 -7.09 -16.78 4.12
C ASP A 149 -5.98 -16.73 5.17
N CYS A 150 -5.98 -17.65 6.13
CA CYS A 150 -4.83 -17.81 7.01
C CYS A 150 -3.61 -18.32 6.24
N LEU A 151 -2.43 -17.85 6.62
CA LEU A 151 -1.18 -18.44 6.15
C LEU A 151 -1.14 -19.92 6.53
N ARG A 152 -0.49 -20.75 5.71
CA ARG A 152 -0.37 -22.18 6.01
C ARG A 152 0.36 -22.36 7.35
N GLY A 153 -0.22 -23.22 8.20
CA GLY A 153 0.22 -23.39 9.59
C GLY A 153 -0.50 -22.48 10.60
N PHE A 154 -1.40 -21.61 10.14
CA PHE A 154 -2.25 -20.76 10.97
C PHE A 154 -3.73 -21.15 10.82
N VAL A 155 -4.53 -20.75 11.80
CA VAL A 155 -5.99 -20.95 11.85
C VAL A 155 -6.67 -19.65 12.28
N PRO A 156 -7.95 -19.41 11.92
CA PRO A 156 -8.66 -18.22 12.34
C PRO A 156 -8.59 -18.03 13.85
N TRP A 157 -8.43 -16.79 14.32
CA TRP A 157 -8.55 -16.51 15.75
C TRP A 157 -9.94 -16.91 16.27
N SER A 158 -10.99 -16.66 15.47
CA SER A 158 -12.38 -17.01 15.77
C SER A 158 -13.07 -17.50 14.52
N ASP A 159 -13.47 -18.78 14.49
CA ASP A 159 -14.23 -19.36 13.38
C ASP A 159 -15.59 -18.69 13.20
N ASP A 160 -16.19 -18.18 14.28
CA ASP A 160 -17.48 -17.48 14.21
C ASP A 160 -17.35 -16.12 13.51
N GLU A 161 -16.34 -15.33 13.87
CA GLU A 161 -16.05 -14.06 13.20
C GLU A 161 -15.68 -14.30 11.72
N TRP A 162 -14.85 -15.32 11.46
CA TRP A 162 -14.41 -15.67 10.10
C TRP A 162 -15.59 -16.04 9.19
N ARG A 163 -16.55 -16.84 9.69
CA ARG A 163 -17.79 -17.19 8.96
C ARG A 163 -18.69 -15.99 8.69
N LYS A 164 -18.60 -14.94 9.50
CA LYS A 164 -19.33 -13.67 9.34
C LYS A 164 -18.56 -12.64 8.52
N SER A 165 -17.50 -13.06 7.83
CA SER A 165 -16.62 -12.18 7.04
C SER A 165 -15.96 -11.08 7.87
N ASN A 166 -15.79 -11.29 9.18
CA ASN A 166 -14.98 -10.44 10.04
C ASN A 166 -13.60 -11.09 10.22
N TRP A 167 -12.63 -10.63 9.43
CA TRP A 167 -11.26 -11.16 9.42
C TRP A 167 -10.27 -10.28 10.18
N THR A 168 -10.75 -9.25 10.87
CA THR A 168 -9.92 -8.17 11.46
C THR A 168 -8.92 -8.69 12.50
N ARG A 169 -9.28 -9.74 13.26
CA ARG A 169 -8.38 -10.38 14.23
C ARG A 169 -7.32 -11.28 13.60
N GLY A 170 -7.48 -11.62 12.33
CA GLY A 170 -6.55 -12.47 11.61
C GLY A 170 -6.50 -13.90 12.14
N CYS A 171 -5.30 -14.45 12.15
CA CYS A 171 -5.05 -15.86 12.40
C CYS A 171 -4.01 -16.05 13.50
N VAL A 172 -4.04 -17.21 14.14
CA VAL A 172 -3.07 -17.66 15.13
C VAL A 172 -2.36 -18.90 14.64
N ARG A 173 -1.12 -19.09 15.11
CA ARG A 173 -0.35 -20.28 14.75
C ARG A 173 -1.07 -21.51 15.30
N ARG A 174 -1.22 -22.55 14.48
CA ARG A 174 -1.90 -23.79 14.86
C ARG A 174 -1.13 -24.54 15.96
N ASN A 175 0.20 -24.53 15.85
CA ASN A 175 1.11 -25.17 16.80
C ASN A 175 2.10 -24.11 17.29
N GLU A 176 2.42 -24.13 18.58
CA GLU A 176 3.47 -23.30 19.19
C GLU A 176 4.86 -23.66 18.63
N LEU A 177 5.78 -22.68 18.63
CA LEU A 177 7.14 -22.87 18.18
C LEU A 177 7.98 -23.61 19.23
N LEU A 178 9.02 -24.33 18.79
CA LEU A 178 9.84 -25.11 19.72
C LEU A 178 10.72 -24.27 20.62
N CYS A 179 11.22 -23.15 20.10
CA CYS A 179 12.00 -22.22 20.92
C CYS A 179 11.18 -21.69 22.11
N GLU A 180 9.85 -21.64 21.98
CA GLU A 180 8.94 -21.24 23.06
C GLU A 180 8.71 -22.37 24.08
N LYS A 181 8.97 -23.63 23.70
CA LYS A 181 8.64 -24.82 24.51
C LYS A 181 9.74 -25.32 25.44
N ASN A 182 10.98 -24.85 25.34
CA ASN A 182 12.12 -25.44 26.08
C ASN A 182 12.25 -26.98 25.90
N GLU A 183 11.68 -27.55 24.84
CA GLU A 183 11.65 -28.99 24.59
C GLU A 183 12.63 -29.36 23.48
N SER A 184 13.56 -30.26 23.79
CA SER A 184 14.68 -30.63 22.91
C SER A 184 14.38 -31.79 21.96
N LYS A 185 13.14 -32.30 21.92
CA LYS A 185 12.78 -33.59 21.29
C LYS A 185 11.80 -33.51 20.11
N SER A 186 11.43 -32.32 19.68
CA SER A 186 10.49 -32.10 18.58
C SER A 186 11.21 -31.60 17.32
N GLU A 187 10.53 -31.68 16.16
CA GLU A 187 11.12 -31.20 14.89
C GLU A 187 11.39 -29.69 14.91
N PRO A 188 12.59 -29.25 14.52
CA PRO A 188 12.98 -27.86 14.59
C PRO A 188 12.02 -26.94 13.83
N ASP A 189 11.86 -25.71 14.34
CA ASP A 189 11.07 -24.69 13.67
C ASP A 189 11.59 -24.47 12.23
N ASN A 190 10.66 -24.32 11.29
CA ASN A 190 10.98 -24.17 9.87
C ASN A 190 10.20 -23.02 9.25
N PHE A 191 10.74 -22.47 8.16
CA PHE A 191 10.13 -21.38 7.41
C PHE A 191 9.44 -21.90 6.15
N GLN A 192 8.26 -21.38 5.88
CA GLN A 192 7.58 -21.60 4.62
C GLN A 192 7.78 -20.39 3.69
N VAL A 193 8.28 -20.65 2.49
CA VAL A 193 8.38 -19.63 1.45
C VAL A 193 6.99 -19.36 0.86
N ILE A 194 6.61 -18.08 0.85
CA ILE A 194 5.40 -17.59 0.20
C ILE A 194 5.85 -16.67 -0.94
N LYS A 195 5.27 -16.83 -2.14
CA LYS A 195 5.64 -16.10 -3.35
C LYS A 195 4.48 -15.25 -3.85
N GLY A 196 4.79 -14.21 -4.64
CA GLY A 196 3.77 -13.37 -5.27
C GLY A 196 2.97 -12.53 -4.28
N ILE A 197 3.60 -12.12 -3.17
CA ILE A 197 2.96 -11.32 -2.13
C ILE A 197 3.59 -9.94 -2.05
N LYS A 198 2.76 -8.96 -1.70
CA LYS A 198 3.22 -7.70 -1.14
C LYS A 198 3.76 -7.96 0.26
N LEU A 199 4.99 -7.51 0.53
CA LEU A 199 5.64 -7.73 1.82
C LEU A 199 4.81 -7.13 2.96
N PRO A 200 4.73 -7.76 4.16
CA PRO A 200 4.01 -7.22 5.31
C PRO A 200 4.64 -5.91 5.81
N ASP A 201 4.01 -5.23 6.78
CA ASP A 201 4.66 -4.16 7.52
C ASP A 201 5.78 -4.71 8.41
N CYS A 202 6.78 -3.87 8.67
CA CYS A 202 7.91 -4.17 9.53
C CYS A 202 7.56 -4.01 11.01
#